data_AF-A0A831YB95-F1
#
_entry.id   AF-A0A831YB95-F1
#
_cell.length_a   1.000
_cell.length_b   1.000
_cell.length_c   1.000
_cell.angle_alpha   90.00
_cell.angle_beta   90.00
_cell.angle_gamma   90.00
#
_symmetry.space_group_name_H-M   'P 1'
#
loop_
_entity.id
_entity.type
_entity.pdbx_description
1 polymer ?
#
loop_
_entity_poly.entity_id
_entity_poly.type
_entity_poly.pdbx_seq_one_letter_code
_entity_poly.pdbx_strand_id
1 'polypeptide(L)'
;MPTTANLTRDFQVHQSSVKTDVLLDVKKDVEKSTDSKIKIIAKKAFETFKKIYDFIYAKNPVTQKRQLWLIPTSFEKFAGSWMYASYVFNEGGKTFDEKNSKLVQKIGQDLTKDSKRELNWEFTQIRSPKINAFCLPGGKICIYDGIIEGIEKVNIKGYRDLSKKDKIAAVLAHEIIHAEARHTARRIEKLFIFNIILIGIRIYTAIVMDIFRANADEKQKKKEKMYFDIAKFVTDHLTTLFTKLYIFAGSRSQEYEADKYGMYLMKEAGYNPKAALWLQEFFITRELKTSDWIKKAYEIFSTHPTAQSRLEKNKETLNEIEKKKSVA
;
A
#
# COMPACT_ATOMS: atom_id res chain seq x y z
N MET A 1 -6.45 -14.78 -30.03
CA MET A 1 -6.67 -13.65 -29.09
C MET A 1 -5.69 -13.81 -27.94
N PRO A 2 -4.81 -12.84 -27.66
CA PRO A 2 -3.87 -12.98 -26.57
C PRO A 2 -4.63 -12.86 -25.24
N THR A 3 -4.37 -13.79 -24.33
CA THR A 3 -5.00 -13.84 -23.01
C THR A 3 -4.50 -12.70 -22.12
N THR A 4 -5.37 -12.23 -21.22
CA THR A 4 -5.16 -11.10 -20.29
C THR A 4 -3.87 -11.20 -19.42
N ALA A 5 -3.24 -12.37 -19.35
CA ALA A 5 -1.97 -12.61 -18.69
C ALA A 5 -0.74 -12.05 -19.45
N ASN A 6 -0.80 -11.92 -20.78
CA ASN A 6 0.33 -11.41 -21.58
C ASN A 6 0.41 -9.87 -21.54
N LEU A 7 -0.74 -9.18 -21.52
CA LEU A 7 -0.80 -7.70 -21.45
C LEU A 7 -0.26 -7.13 -20.13
N THR A 8 -0.34 -7.88 -19.03
CA THR A 8 0.15 -7.44 -17.71
C THR A 8 1.66 -7.64 -17.53
N ARG A 9 2.25 -8.64 -18.21
CA ARG A 9 3.69 -8.91 -18.17
C ARG A 9 4.47 -7.92 -19.03
N ASP A 10 3.95 -7.57 -20.20
CA ASP A 10 4.56 -6.55 -21.07
C ASP A 10 4.49 -5.14 -20.48
N PHE A 11 3.44 -4.82 -19.71
CA PHE A 11 3.33 -3.54 -18.99
C PHE A 11 4.35 -3.37 -17.86
N GLN A 12 4.80 -4.48 -17.24
CA GLN A 12 5.84 -4.45 -16.20
C GLN A 12 7.25 -4.37 -16.77
N VAL A 13 7.51 -5.00 -17.93
CA VAL A 13 8.83 -4.99 -18.57
C VAL A 13 9.09 -3.66 -19.30
N HIS A 14 8.06 -2.99 -19.83
CA HIS A 14 8.22 -1.68 -20.47
C HIS A 14 8.29 -0.48 -19.51
N GLN A 15 7.97 -0.64 -18.22
CA GLN A 15 8.01 0.51 -17.29
C GLN A 15 9.43 0.88 -16.81
N SER A 16 10.41 -0.03 -16.91
CA SER A 16 11.79 0.24 -16.46
C SER A 16 12.69 0.81 -17.56
N SER A 17 12.45 0.51 -18.84
CA SER A 17 13.24 1.04 -19.97
C SER A 17 12.66 2.32 -20.57
N VAL A 18 11.34 2.39 -20.78
CA VAL A 18 10.71 3.48 -21.56
C VAL A 18 10.76 4.85 -20.87
N LYS A 19 10.90 4.93 -19.54
CA LYS A 19 10.81 6.20 -18.80
C LYS A 19 12.08 7.06 -18.80
N THR A 20 13.24 6.45 -19.01
CA THR A 20 14.52 7.19 -19.02
C THR A 20 14.82 7.70 -20.43
N ASP A 21 14.45 6.93 -21.44
CA ASP A 21 14.78 7.21 -22.85
C ASP A 21 14.05 8.44 -23.39
N VAL A 22 12.75 8.61 -23.12
CA VAL A 22 11.98 9.77 -23.62
C VAL A 22 12.49 11.11 -23.06
N LEU A 23 12.81 11.17 -21.76
CA LEU A 23 13.35 12.39 -21.13
C LEU A 23 14.78 12.69 -21.60
N LEU A 24 15.59 11.65 -21.84
CA LEU A 24 16.94 11.78 -22.39
C LEU A 24 16.90 12.23 -23.86
N ASP A 25 15.97 11.72 -24.64
CA ASP A 25 15.82 12.06 -26.06
C ASP A 25 15.29 13.48 -26.25
N VAL A 26 14.28 13.90 -25.48
CA VAL A 26 13.83 15.30 -25.45
C VAL A 26 14.98 16.22 -25.04
N LYS A 27 15.79 15.86 -24.04
CA LYS A 27 16.96 16.65 -23.64
C LYS A 27 17.99 16.77 -24.78
N LYS A 28 18.32 15.66 -25.45
CA LYS A 28 19.25 15.65 -26.59
C LYS A 28 18.74 16.52 -27.74
N ASP A 29 17.44 16.50 -28.02
CA ASP A 29 16.85 17.28 -29.10
C ASP A 29 16.77 18.78 -28.77
N VAL A 30 16.56 19.14 -27.50
CA VAL A 30 16.70 20.52 -27.01
C VAL A 30 18.16 21.01 -27.15
N GLU A 31 19.15 20.13 -26.94
CA GLU A 31 20.57 20.49 -27.05
C GLU A 31 21.05 20.71 -28.50
N LYS A 32 20.40 20.07 -29.48
CA LYS A 32 20.69 20.19 -30.93
C LYS A 32 20.18 21.50 -31.57
N SER A 33 19.34 22.27 -30.88
CA SER A 33 18.83 23.55 -31.43
C SER A 33 19.96 24.58 -31.60
N THR A 34 20.05 25.19 -32.79
CA THR A 34 21.05 26.20 -33.16
C THR A 34 20.63 27.63 -32.79
N ASP A 35 19.35 27.86 -32.50
CA ASP A 35 18.84 29.16 -32.04
C ASP A 35 18.97 29.29 -30.51
N SER A 36 19.83 30.22 -30.08
CA SER A 36 20.13 30.46 -28.67
C SER A 36 18.90 30.82 -27.81
N LYS A 37 17.90 31.53 -28.37
CA LYS A 37 16.68 31.91 -27.65
C LYS A 37 15.74 30.72 -27.50
N ILE A 38 15.54 29.96 -28.59
CA ILE A 38 14.72 28.73 -28.56
C ILE A 38 15.32 27.71 -27.59
N LYS A 39 16.65 27.56 -27.59
CA LYS A 39 17.37 26.67 -26.67
C LYS A 39 17.16 27.07 -25.20
N ILE A 40 17.19 28.37 -24.88
CA ILE A 40 16.93 28.85 -23.51
C ILE A 40 15.48 28.57 -23.09
N ILE A 41 14.50 28.87 -23.95
CA ILE A 41 13.08 28.65 -23.68
C ILE A 41 12.80 27.15 -23.48
N ALA A 42 13.29 26.32 -24.40
CA ALA A 42 13.12 24.88 -24.35
C ALA A 42 13.79 24.26 -23.11
N LYS A 43 14.98 24.73 -22.72
CA LYS A 43 15.63 24.31 -21.48
C LYS A 43 14.81 24.69 -20.24
N LYS A 44 14.29 25.93 -20.16
CA LYS A 44 13.43 26.35 -19.05
C LYS A 44 12.14 25.52 -18.98
N ALA A 45 11.51 25.25 -20.12
CA ALA A 45 10.32 24.41 -20.21
C ALA A 45 10.61 22.97 -19.75
N PHE A 46 11.70 22.38 -20.23
CA PHE A 46 12.14 21.04 -19.82
C PHE A 46 12.44 20.96 -18.31
N GLU A 47 13.17 21.93 -17.75
CA GLU A 47 13.45 21.96 -16.31
C GLU A 47 12.17 22.13 -15.48
N THR A 48 11.22 22.93 -15.97
CA THR A 48 9.91 23.09 -15.31
C THR A 48 9.11 21.79 -15.36
N PHE A 49 9.05 21.15 -16.54
CA PHE A 49 8.42 19.84 -16.70
C PHE A 49 9.06 18.78 -15.79
N LYS A 50 10.39 18.72 -15.76
CA LYS A 50 11.13 17.79 -14.92
C LYS A 50 10.83 18.00 -13.44
N LYS A 51 10.75 19.25 -12.96
CA LYS A 51 10.34 19.56 -11.59
C LYS A 51 8.93 19.05 -11.28
N ILE A 52 7.98 19.26 -12.19
CA ILE A 52 6.60 18.77 -12.04
C ILE A 52 6.58 17.23 -12.06
N TYR A 53 7.32 16.60 -12.99
CA TYR A 53 7.45 15.15 -13.08
C TYR A 53 8.06 14.55 -11.82
N ASP A 54 9.13 15.14 -11.30
CA ASP A 54 9.79 14.67 -10.07
C ASP A 54 8.93 14.88 -8.83
N PHE A 55 8.11 15.94 -8.81
CA PHE A 55 7.14 16.20 -7.77
C PHE A 55 5.99 15.18 -7.79
N ILE A 56 5.40 14.91 -8.96
CA ILE A 56 4.26 14.00 -9.11
C ILE A 56 4.71 12.53 -9.10
N TYR A 57 5.92 12.22 -9.56
CA TYR A 57 6.46 10.87 -9.72
C TYR A 57 7.77 10.71 -8.93
N ALA A 58 7.65 10.81 -7.62
CA ALA A 58 8.77 10.79 -6.69
C ALA A 58 9.28 9.37 -6.34
N LYS A 59 10.54 9.29 -5.90
CA LYS A 59 11.16 8.04 -5.43
C LYS A 59 10.69 7.73 -4.00
N ASN A 60 10.14 6.55 -3.77
CA ASN A 60 9.80 6.12 -2.42
C ASN A 60 11.08 5.85 -1.60
N PRO A 61 11.25 6.44 -0.41
CA PRO A 61 12.49 6.32 0.36
C PRO A 61 12.72 4.92 0.94
N VAL A 62 11.67 4.12 1.12
CA VAL A 62 11.76 2.72 1.58
C VAL A 62 12.04 1.80 0.40
N THR A 63 11.15 1.80 -0.60
CA THR A 63 11.22 0.82 -1.68
C THR A 63 12.20 1.20 -2.78
N GLN A 64 12.68 2.45 -2.79
CA GLN A 64 13.55 3.03 -3.81
C GLN A 64 12.94 3.05 -5.23
N LYS A 65 11.67 2.68 -5.38
CA LYS A 65 10.93 2.73 -6.65
C LYS A 65 10.30 4.10 -6.85
N ARG A 66 10.32 4.61 -8.08
CA ARG A 66 9.53 5.79 -8.44
C ARG A 66 8.06 5.44 -8.57
N GLN A 67 7.22 6.30 -8.02
CA GLN A 67 5.78 6.10 -7.96
C GLN A 67 5.07 7.44 -7.92
N LEU A 68 3.77 7.41 -8.20
CA LEU A 68 2.96 8.60 -8.07
C LEU A 68 2.93 9.07 -6.62
N TRP A 69 2.88 10.39 -6.45
CA TRP A 69 2.89 11.09 -5.18
C TRP A 69 1.90 12.24 -5.24
N LEU A 70 0.64 11.90 -5.52
CA LEU A 70 -0.45 12.88 -5.60
C LEU A 70 -0.97 13.23 -4.20
N ILE A 71 -0.96 12.26 -3.27
CA ILE A 71 -1.39 12.51 -1.90
C ILE A 71 -0.19 13.02 -1.09
N PRO A 72 -0.18 14.30 -0.68
CA PRO A 72 0.94 14.85 0.08
C PRO A 72 0.96 14.26 1.50
N THR A 73 2.16 14.20 2.09
CA THR A 73 2.35 13.67 3.44
C THR A 73 1.62 14.51 4.50
N SER A 74 1.42 15.81 4.27
CA SER A 74 0.58 16.67 5.12
C SER A 74 -0.88 16.20 5.17
N PHE A 75 -1.44 15.79 4.03
CA PHE A 75 -2.79 15.23 3.99
C PHE A 75 -2.85 13.88 4.69
N GLU A 76 -1.83 13.01 4.52
CA GLU A 76 -1.74 11.75 5.27
C GLU A 76 -1.75 11.98 6.79
N LYS A 77 -0.97 12.97 7.28
CA LYS A 77 -0.94 13.37 8.70
C LYS A 77 -2.30 13.90 9.19
N PHE A 78 -2.93 14.76 8.40
CA PHE A 78 -4.25 15.32 8.72
C PHE A 78 -5.31 14.22 8.80
N ALA A 79 -5.44 13.40 7.76
CA ALA A 79 -6.41 12.31 7.71
C ALA A 79 -6.21 11.31 8.85
N GLY A 80 -4.96 10.95 9.13
CA GLY A 80 -4.60 10.11 10.27
C GLY A 80 -5.09 10.68 11.59
N SER A 81 -4.74 11.93 11.88
CA SER A 81 -5.11 12.62 13.12
C SER A 81 -6.63 12.76 13.28
N TRP A 82 -7.34 13.06 12.18
CA TRP A 82 -8.79 13.15 12.16
C TRP A 82 -9.47 11.81 12.48
N MET A 83 -8.99 10.72 11.88
CA MET A 83 -9.59 9.38 12.06
C MET A 83 -9.25 8.77 13.42
N TYR A 84 -8.10 9.12 13.99
CA TYR A 84 -7.47 8.40 15.07
C TYR A 84 -8.37 8.21 16.30
N ALA A 85 -8.91 9.28 16.87
CA ALA A 85 -9.71 9.21 18.09
C ALA A 85 -10.98 8.35 17.90
N SER A 86 -11.68 8.55 16.79
CA SER A 86 -12.89 7.79 16.45
C SER A 86 -12.60 6.31 16.24
N TYR A 87 -11.54 5.97 15.48
CA TYR A 87 -11.16 4.58 15.24
C TYR A 87 -10.70 3.88 16.52
N VAL A 88 -9.84 4.50 17.33
CA VAL A 88 -9.40 3.92 18.61
C VAL A 88 -10.59 3.67 19.52
N PHE A 89 -11.53 4.61 19.60
CA PHE A 89 -12.75 4.45 20.39
C PHE A 89 -13.62 3.28 19.89
N ASN A 90 -13.91 3.24 18.59
CA ASN A 90 -14.74 2.20 17.98
C ASN A 90 -14.12 0.79 18.05
N GLU A 91 -12.80 0.69 18.13
CA GLU A 91 -12.08 -0.59 18.22
C GLU A 91 -11.89 -1.12 19.66
N GLY A 92 -12.36 -0.39 20.68
CA GLY A 92 -12.38 -0.82 22.09
C GLY A 92 -11.72 0.15 23.09
N GLY A 93 -11.10 1.21 22.58
CA GLY A 93 -10.34 2.18 23.38
C GLY A 93 -8.90 1.74 23.65
N LYS A 94 -8.12 2.60 24.33
CA LYS A 94 -6.75 2.26 24.77
C LYS A 94 -6.78 1.16 25.82
N THR A 95 -5.78 0.27 25.80
CA THR A 95 -5.59 -0.79 26.80
C THR A 95 -5.40 -0.22 28.21
N PHE A 96 -5.73 -1.04 29.21
CA PHE A 96 -5.37 -0.78 30.61
C PHE A 96 -4.02 -1.38 31.00
N ASP A 97 -3.44 -2.25 30.15
CA ASP A 97 -2.13 -2.83 30.38
C ASP A 97 -1.02 -1.82 30.07
N GLU A 98 -0.66 -1.03 31.08
CA GLU A 98 0.40 -0.03 30.95
C GLU A 98 1.76 -0.65 30.61
N LYS A 99 2.05 -1.86 31.10
CA LYS A 99 3.36 -2.49 30.93
C LYS A 99 3.57 -2.83 29.45
N ASN A 100 2.58 -3.48 28.84
CA ASN A 100 2.65 -3.83 27.42
C ASN A 100 2.51 -2.58 26.53
N SER A 101 1.67 -1.62 26.91
CA SER A 101 1.52 -0.37 26.17
C SER A 101 2.84 0.43 26.12
N LYS A 102 3.56 0.54 27.24
CA LYS A 102 4.89 1.17 27.30
C LYS A 102 5.91 0.41 26.45
N LEU A 103 5.84 -0.92 26.44
CA LEU A 103 6.73 -1.75 25.61
C LEU A 103 6.45 -1.54 24.11
N VAL A 104 5.18 -1.53 23.70
CA VAL A 104 4.75 -1.25 22.32
C VAL A 104 5.24 0.12 21.87
N GLN A 105 5.06 1.15 22.70
CA GLN A 105 5.54 2.50 22.41
C GLN A 105 7.06 2.53 22.25
N LYS A 106 7.81 1.89 23.16
CA LYS A 106 9.27 1.83 23.10
C LYS A 106 9.76 1.15 21.82
N ILE A 107 9.21 -0.03 21.50
CA ILE A 107 9.59 -0.78 20.29
C ILE A 107 9.25 0.04 19.03
N GLY A 108 8.09 0.69 19.00
CA GLY A 108 7.70 1.56 17.91
C GLY A 108 8.65 2.75 17.71
N GLN A 109 9.05 3.40 18.80
CA GLN A 109 10.04 4.48 18.79
C GLN A 109 11.41 3.98 18.29
N ASP A 110 11.87 2.83 18.76
CA ASP A 110 13.13 2.23 18.32
C ASP A 110 13.10 1.95 16.81
N LEU A 111 12.00 1.38 16.30
CA LEU A 111 11.82 1.07 14.87
C LEU A 111 11.65 2.31 13.99
N THR A 112 11.24 3.45 14.52
CA THR A 112 10.98 4.68 13.74
C THR A 112 12.01 5.77 13.95
N LYS A 113 13.04 5.51 14.75
CA LYS A 113 14.12 6.46 15.04
C LYS A 113 14.78 7.02 13.78
N ASP A 114 15.06 6.16 12.80
CA ASP A 114 15.69 6.51 11.53
C ASP A 114 14.67 6.53 10.38
N SER A 115 13.40 6.80 10.69
CA SER A 115 12.32 6.84 9.71
C SER A 115 12.63 7.83 8.59
N LYS A 116 12.49 7.36 7.35
CA LYS A 116 12.84 8.16 6.16
C LYS A 116 11.72 9.13 5.75
N ARG A 117 10.61 9.11 6.47
CA ARG A 117 9.46 9.99 6.27
C ARG A 117 9.15 10.70 7.57
N GLU A 118 8.97 12.00 7.49
CA GLU A 118 8.47 12.77 8.62
C GLU A 118 6.99 12.44 8.83
N LEU A 119 6.68 11.44 9.66
CA LEU A 119 5.32 11.06 10.07
C LEU A 119 5.13 11.35 11.57
N ASN A 120 3.88 11.52 12.00
CA ASN A 120 3.56 11.80 13.40
C ASN A 120 3.32 10.46 14.12
N TRP A 121 4.42 9.70 14.28
CA TRP A 121 4.40 8.33 14.81
C TRP A 121 3.73 8.27 16.17
N GLU A 122 2.70 7.43 16.28
CA GLU A 122 2.01 7.17 17.53
C GLU A 122 1.63 5.69 17.58
N PHE A 123 1.95 5.04 18.68
CA PHE A 123 1.75 3.61 18.88
C PHE A 123 0.78 3.39 20.02
N THR A 124 -0.34 2.73 19.72
CA THR A 124 -1.39 2.48 20.72
C THR A 124 -1.73 1.02 20.79
N GLN A 125 -1.76 0.50 22.01
CA GLN A 125 -2.34 -0.80 22.28
C GLN A 125 -3.86 -0.65 22.53
N ILE A 126 -4.66 -1.42 21.79
CA ILE A 126 -6.12 -1.37 21.80
C ILE A 126 -6.69 -2.47 22.70
N ARG A 127 -7.63 -2.07 23.57
CA ARG A 127 -8.32 -2.94 24.51
C ARG A 127 -9.35 -3.83 23.83
N SER A 128 -8.89 -4.87 23.16
CA SER A 128 -9.78 -5.81 22.48
C SER A 128 -9.10 -7.16 22.25
N PRO A 129 -9.85 -8.28 22.40
CA PRO A 129 -9.32 -9.63 22.25
C PRO A 129 -9.07 -10.01 20.78
N LYS A 130 -9.37 -9.11 19.82
CA LYS A 130 -9.09 -9.33 18.40
C LYS A 130 -7.59 -9.60 18.19
N ILE A 131 -7.26 -10.57 17.37
CA ILE A 131 -5.88 -10.84 16.95
C ILE A 131 -5.62 -10.01 15.70
N ASN A 132 -5.20 -8.75 15.87
CA ASN A 132 -4.97 -7.86 14.76
C ASN A 132 -3.93 -6.76 15.09
N ALA A 133 -3.51 -6.03 14.07
CA ALA A 133 -2.83 -4.75 14.13
C ALA A 133 -3.22 -3.94 12.88
N PHE A 134 -3.09 -2.62 12.92
CA PHE A 134 -3.31 -1.79 11.74
C PHE A 134 -2.51 -0.49 11.80
N CYS A 135 -2.28 0.07 10.62
CA CYS A 135 -1.77 1.42 10.44
C CYS A 135 -2.83 2.34 9.80
N LEU A 136 -3.11 3.48 10.43
CA LEU A 136 -3.81 4.60 9.78
C LEU A 136 -2.79 5.52 9.09
N PRO A 137 -3.23 6.36 8.14
CA PRO A 137 -2.37 7.38 7.53
C PRO A 137 -1.66 8.24 8.56
N GLY A 138 -0.51 8.81 8.20
CA GLY A 138 0.19 9.77 9.06
C GLY A 138 1.02 9.16 10.20
N GLY A 139 1.16 7.83 10.26
CA GLY A 139 2.03 7.14 11.23
C GLY A 139 1.32 6.70 12.52
N LYS A 140 0.00 6.51 12.49
CA LYS A 140 -0.75 6.02 13.66
C LYS A 140 -0.86 4.50 13.58
N ILE A 141 -0.20 3.79 14.49
CA ILE A 141 -0.13 2.33 14.52
C ILE A 141 -0.83 1.81 15.76
N CYS A 142 -1.71 0.84 15.55
CA CYS A 142 -2.49 0.21 16.59
C CYS A 142 -2.23 -1.29 16.63
N ILE A 143 -2.10 -1.85 17.83
CA ILE A 143 -1.92 -3.28 18.08
C ILE A 143 -2.93 -3.72 19.13
N TYR A 144 -3.56 -4.88 18.99
CA TYR A 144 -4.62 -5.31 19.90
C TYR A 144 -4.08 -6.16 21.06
N ASP A 145 -4.77 -6.15 22.21
CA ASP A 145 -4.43 -7.05 23.33
C ASP A 145 -4.38 -8.53 22.88
N GLY A 146 -5.30 -8.94 22.01
CA GLY A 146 -5.38 -10.32 21.53
C GLY A 146 -4.12 -10.85 20.82
N ILE A 147 -3.41 -10.01 20.04
CA ILE A 147 -2.15 -10.45 19.41
C ILE A 147 -1.02 -10.52 20.43
N ILE A 148 -0.98 -9.62 21.41
CA ILE A 148 0.03 -9.62 22.49
C ILE A 148 -0.14 -10.84 23.38
N GLU A 149 -1.37 -11.17 23.76
CA GLU A 149 -1.67 -12.41 24.49
C GLU A 149 -1.29 -13.65 23.67
N GLY A 150 -1.56 -13.63 22.36
CA GLY A 150 -1.15 -14.69 21.45
C GLY A 150 0.36 -14.89 21.42
N ILE A 151 1.14 -13.80 21.39
CA ILE A 151 2.61 -13.79 21.41
C ILE A 151 3.17 -14.49 22.65
N GLU A 152 2.52 -14.30 23.80
CA GLU A 152 2.93 -14.91 25.08
C GLU A 152 2.55 -16.38 25.20
N LYS A 153 1.35 -16.74 24.74
CA LYS A 153 0.78 -18.07 24.94
C LYS A 153 1.24 -19.09 23.89
N VAL A 154 1.58 -18.64 22.67
CA VAL A 154 1.87 -19.55 21.55
C VAL A 154 3.36 -19.85 21.42
N ASN A 155 3.70 -21.13 21.63
CA ASN A 155 5.02 -21.68 21.39
C ASN A 155 5.05 -22.45 20.07
N ILE A 156 5.86 -21.97 19.13
CA ILE A 156 6.11 -22.62 17.84
C ILE A 156 7.52 -23.20 17.86
N LYS A 157 7.67 -24.47 17.44
CA LYS A 157 8.97 -25.14 17.38
C LYS A 157 9.89 -24.38 16.42
N GLY A 158 11.15 -24.17 16.80
CA GLY A 158 12.14 -23.43 15.99
C GLY A 158 12.26 -21.94 16.32
N TYR A 159 11.42 -21.40 17.22
CA TYR A 159 11.37 -19.98 17.58
C TYR A 159 11.46 -19.69 19.09
N ARG A 160 12.00 -20.63 19.87
CA ARG A 160 12.12 -20.51 21.33
C ARG A 160 13.16 -19.47 21.76
N ASP A 161 14.08 -19.15 20.85
CA ASP A 161 15.12 -18.13 20.97
C ASP A 161 14.58 -16.70 20.83
N LEU A 162 13.34 -16.52 20.35
CA LEU A 162 12.77 -15.20 20.14
C LEU A 162 12.17 -14.62 21.42
N SER A 163 12.57 -13.40 21.76
CA SER A 163 11.99 -12.68 22.89
C SER A 163 10.58 -12.18 22.57
N LYS A 164 9.80 -11.87 23.61
CA LYS A 164 8.51 -11.17 23.45
C LYS A 164 8.66 -9.87 22.64
N LYS A 165 9.78 -9.16 22.83
CA LYS A 165 10.05 -7.89 22.15
C LYS A 165 10.25 -8.10 20.64
N ASP A 166 10.97 -9.14 20.24
CA ASP A 166 11.19 -9.46 18.83
C ASP A 166 9.86 -9.77 18.12
N LYS A 167 8.96 -10.50 18.79
CA LYS A 167 7.65 -10.85 18.25
C LYS A 167 6.73 -9.62 18.11
N ILE A 168 6.74 -8.70 19.08
CA ILE A 168 6.01 -7.42 18.96
C ILE A 168 6.65 -6.55 17.86
N ALA A 169 7.98 -6.50 17.80
CA ALA A 169 8.69 -5.75 16.77
C ALA A 169 8.36 -6.24 15.36
N ALA A 170 8.16 -7.54 15.16
CA ALA A 170 7.74 -8.09 13.87
C ALA A 170 6.36 -7.54 13.42
N VAL A 171 5.40 -7.47 14.35
CA VAL A 171 4.07 -6.90 14.07
C VAL A 171 4.19 -5.41 13.75
N LEU A 172 4.88 -4.64 14.59
CA LEU A 172 5.00 -3.20 14.42
C LEU A 172 5.81 -2.83 13.17
N ALA A 173 6.90 -3.54 12.88
CA ALA A 173 7.72 -3.27 11.69
C ALA A 173 6.91 -3.48 10.41
N HIS A 174 6.07 -4.51 10.34
CA HIS A 174 5.16 -4.72 9.21
C HIS A 174 4.23 -3.51 9.00
N GLU A 175 3.55 -3.06 10.05
CA GLU A 175 2.66 -1.90 10.01
C GLU A 175 3.38 -0.57 9.70
N ILE A 176 4.58 -0.38 10.26
CA ILE A 176 5.44 0.78 9.99
C ILE A 176 5.75 0.86 8.50
N ILE A 177 6.11 -0.26 7.86
CA ILE A 177 6.38 -0.26 6.43
C ILE A 177 5.11 0.01 5.62
N HIS A 178 3.91 -0.41 6.04
CA HIS A 178 2.69 0.03 5.37
C HIS A 178 2.56 1.56 5.32
N ALA A 179 2.91 2.24 6.42
CA ALA A 179 2.95 3.69 6.49
C ALA A 179 4.10 4.26 5.66
N GLU A 180 5.34 3.81 5.88
CA GLU A 180 6.52 4.38 5.23
C GLU A 180 6.53 4.15 3.71
N ALA A 181 6.12 2.96 3.29
CA ALA A 181 5.92 2.64 1.90
C ALA A 181 4.66 3.30 1.31
N ARG A 182 3.83 4.03 2.06
CA ARG A 182 2.64 4.71 1.51
C ARG A 182 1.64 3.72 0.92
N HIS A 183 1.48 2.52 1.47
CA HIS A 183 0.63 1.49 0.85
C HIS A 183 -0.83 1.93 0.68
N THR A 184 -1.40 2.59 1.70
CA THR A 184 -2.75 3.16 1.64
C THR A 184 -2.84 4.32 0.64
N ALA A 185 -1.90 5.27 0.66
CA ALA A 185 -1.89 6.38 -0.28
C ALA A 185 -1.73 5.89 -1.74
N ARG A 186 -0.81 4.95 -2.01
CA ARG A 186 -0.65 4.32 -3.34
C ARG A 186 -1.93 3.65 -3.84
N ARG A 187 -2.73 3.04 -2.94
CA ARG A 187 -4.02 2.44 -3.30
C ARG A 187 -5.03 3.51 -3.72
N ILE A 188 -5.16 4.57 -2.93
CA ILE A 188 -6.06 5.70 -3.22
C ILE A 188 -5.64 6.41 -4.51
N GLU A 189 -4.33 6.62 -4.73
CA GLU A 189 -3.81 7.25 -5.95
C GLU A 189 -4.14 6.43 -7.20
N LYS A 190 -4.01 5.09 -7.14
CA LYS A 190 -4.41 4.21 -8.25
C LYS A 190 -5.91 4.31 -8.55
N LEU A 191 -6.74 4.39 -7.51
CA LEU A 191 -8.18 4.60 -7.68
C LEU A 191 -8.51 5.95 -8.28
N PHE A 192 -7.81 6.99 -7.87
CA PHE A 192 -7.99 8.33 -8.43
C PHE A 192 -7.69 8.35 -9.93
N ILE A 193 -6.59 7.74 -10.35
CA ILE A 193 -6.23 7.61 -11.78
C ILE A 193 -7.27 6.78 -12.54
N PHE A 194 -7.68 5.66 -11.96
CA PHE A 194 -8.72 4.82 -12.55
C PHE A 194 -10.02 5.60 -12.77
N ASN A 195 -10.43 6.41 -11.78
CA ASN A 195 -11.60 7.28 -11.90
C ASN A 195 -11.44 8.35 -12.99
N ILE A 196 -10.25 8.95 -13.14
CA ILE A 196 -9.98 9.90 -14.23
C ILE A 196 -10.15 9.21 -15.60
N ILE A 197 -9.61 7.99 -15.76
CA ILE A 197 -9.75 7.21 -16.99
C ILE A 197 -11.23 6.92 -17.27
N LEU A 198 -11.98 6.50 -16.26
CA LEU A 198 -13.42 6.25 -16.39
C LEU A 198 -14.19 7.51 -16.78
N ILE A 199 -13.86 8.67 -16.21
CA ILE A 199 -14.47 9.95 -16.60
C ILE A 199 -14.20 10.26 -18.08
N GLY A 200 -12.96 10.07 -18.54
CA GLY A 200 -12.60 10.25 -19.95
C GLY A 200 -13.39 9.35 -20.88
N ILE A 201 -13.53 8.06 -20.53
CA ILE A 201 -14.37 7.11 -21.28
C ILE A 201 -15.83 7.56 -21.31
N ARG A 202 -16.38 8.05 -20.18
CA ARG A 202 -17.77 8.54 -20.10
C ARG A 202 -18.01 9.76 -20.97
N ILE A 203 -17.07 10.71 -21.01
CA ILE A 203 -17.16 11.89 -21.87
C ILE A 203 -17.12 11.45 -23.34
N TYR A 204 -16.17 10.58 -23.70
CA TYR A 204 -16.06 10.06 -25.06
C TYR A 204 -17.33 9.33 -25.52
N THR A 205 -17.87 8.42 -24.70
CA THR A 205 -19.09 7.68 -25.04
C THR A 205 -20.30 8.60 -25.14
N ALA A 206 -20.42 9.62 -24.29
CA ALA A 206 -21.48 10.61 -24.40
C ALA A 206 -21.43 11.37 -25.74
N ILE A 207 -20.24 11.85 -26.14
CA ILE A 207 -20.05 12.54 -27.42
C ILE A 207 -20.42 11.63 -28.60
N VAL A 208 -19.93 10.39 -28.60
CA VAL A 208 -20.22 9.41 -29.66
C VAL A 208 -21.73 9.14 -29.73
N MET A 209 -22.39 8.93 -28.60
CA MET A 209 -23.84 8.70 -28.56
C MET A 209 -24.63 9.90 -29.06
N ASP A 210 -24.21 11.14 -28.75
CA ASP A 210 -24.88 12.34 -29.24
C ASP A 210 -24.77 12.49 -30.77
N ILE A 211 -23.62 12.11 -31.35
CA ILE A 211 -23.43 12.06 -32.81
C ILE A 211 -24.37 11.01 -33.44
N PHE A 212 -24.42 9.79 -32.90
CA PHE A 212 -25.32 8.74 -33.41
C PHE A 212 -26.80 9.13 -33.27
N ARG A 213 -27.16 9.84 -32.19
CA ARG A 213 -28.53 10.32 -31.94
C ARG A 213 -28.94 11.48 -32.84
N ALA A 214 -28.01 12.21 -33.44
CA ALA A 214 -28.34 13.39 -34.27
C ALA A 214 -29.36 13.05 -35.38
N ASN A 215 -29.28 11.83 -35.94
CA ASN A 215 -30.12 11.37 -37.04
C ASN A 215 -31.17 10.30 -36.64
N ALA A 216 -31.37 10.03 -35.35
CA ALA A 216 -32.28 9.00 -34.87
C ALA A 216 -33.71 9.54 -34.61
N ASP A 217 -34.73 8.72 -34.87
CA ASP A 217 -36.13 9.02 -34.57
C ASP A 217 -36.39 9.14 -33.06
N GLU A 218 -37.43 9.86 -32.66
CA GLU A 218 -37.74 10.17 -31.25
C GLU A 218 -37.96 8.90 -30.40
N LYS A 219 -38.58 7.87 -30.98
CA LYS A 219 -38.77 6.55 -30.34
C LYS A 219 -37.44 5.82 -30.14
N GLN A 220 -36.51 5.96 -31.09
CA GLN A 220 -35.18 5.37 -31.02
C GLN A 220 -34.30 6.11 -30.00
N LYS A 221 -34.35 7.45 -29.98
CA LYS A 221 -33.72 8.30 -28.96
C LYS A 221 -34.15 7.94 -27.54
N LYS A 222 -35.45 7.72 -27.29
CA LYS A 222 -35.96 7.29 -25.97
C LYS A 222 -35.42 5.92 -25.53
N LYS A 223 -35.38 4.95 -26.45
CA LYS A 223 -34.86 3.60 -26.19
C LYS A 223 -33.35 3.61 -25.89
N GLU A 224 -32.57 4.36 -26.68
CA GLU A 224 -31.13 4.53 -26.49
C GLU A 224 -30.80 5.30 -25.21
N LYS A 225 -31.62 6.29 -24.82
CA LYS A 225 -31.49 6.97 -23.53
C LYS A 225 -31.69 6.01 -22.37
N MET A 226 -32.74 5.19 -22.42
CA MET A 226 -32.99 4.17 -21.39
C MET A 226 -31.83 3.18 -21.23
N TYR A 227 -31.24 2.67 -22.33
CA TYR A 227 -30.06 1.80 -22.24
C TYR A 227 -28.84 2.50 -21.67
N PHE A 228 -28.60 3.75 -22.06
CA PHE A 228 -27.51 4.56 -21.53
C PHE A 228 -27.66 4.79 -20.02
N ASP A 229 -28.87 5.11 -19.55
CA ASP A 229 -29.15 5.35 -18.14
C ASP A 229 -28.97 4.07 -17.30
N ILE A 230 -29.41 2.92 -17.80
CA ILE A 230 -29.17 1.61 -17.17
C ILE A 230 -27.67 1.29 -17.11
N ALA A 231 -26.94 1.47 -18.22
CA ALA A 231 -25.51 1.20 -18.28
C ALA A 231 -24.72 2.11 -17.32
N LYS A 232 -25.10 3.39 -17.23
CA LYS A 232 -24.54 4.36 -16.29
C LYS A 232 -24.81 3.94 -14.84
N PHE A 233 -26.05 3.57 -14.52
CA PHE A 233 -26.42 3.10 -13.18
C PHE A 233 -25.60 1.88 -12.73
N VAL A 234 -25.49 0.86 -13.59
CA VAL A 234 -24.70 -0.35 -13.32
C VAL A 234 -23.22 0.00 -13.14
N THR A 235 -22.67 0.85 -14.00
CA THR A 235 -21.25 1.24 -13.94
C THR A 235 -20.94 2.03 -12.67
N ASP A 236 -21.79 2.99 -12.27
CA ASP A 236 -21.58 3.80 -11.06
C ASP A 236 -21.67 2.94 -9.78
N HIS A 237 -22.58 1.97 -9.71
CA HIS A 237 -22.71 1.05 -8.56
C HIS A 237 -21.56 0.03 -8.50
N LEU A 238 -21.17 -0.57 -9.62
CA LEU A 238 -20.01 -1.47 -9.68
C LEU A 238 -18.71 -0.75 -9.34
N THR A 239 -18.54 0.50 -9.80
CA THR A 239 -17.35 1.31 -9.48
C THR A 239 -17.27 1.63 -7.99
N THR A 240 -18.41 1.95 -7.36
CA THR A 240 -18.47 2.22 -5.91
C THR A 240 -18.14 0.97 -5.10
N LEU A 241 -18.69 -0.19 -5.48
CA LEU A 241 -18.39 -1.46 -4.83
C LEU A 241 -16.93 -1.87 -5.03
N PHE A 242 -16.41 -1.76 -6.25
CA PHE A 242 -15.01 -2.01 -6.58
C PHE A 242 -14.07 -1.10 -5.77
N THR A 243 -14.39 0.19 -5.66
CA THR A 243 -13.60 1.16 -4.89
C THR A 243 -13.51 0.75 -3.43
N LYS A 244 -14.64 0.37 -2.81
CA LYS A 244 -14.64 -0.14 -1.43
C LYS A 244 -13.75 -1.38 -1.31
N LEU A 245 -13.94 -2.38 -2.16
CA LEU A 245 -13.16 -3.62 -2.13
C LEU A 245 -11.65 -3.37 -2.33
N TYR A 246 -11.26 -2.49 -3.25
CA TYR A 246 -9.86 -2.22 -3.60
C TYR A 246 -9.09 -1.46 -2.53
N ILE A 247 -9.76 -0.57 -1.77
CA ILE A 247 -9.10 0.15 -0.66
C ILE A 247 -8.79 -0.82 0.48
N PHE A 248 -9.73 -1.70 0.82
CA PHE A 248 -9.65 -2.59 1.98
C PHE A 248 -8.90 -3.90 1.71
N ALA A 249 -8.89 -4.41 0.48
CA ALA A 249 -8.06 -5.54 0.11
C ALA A 249 -6.60 -5.10 -0.08
N GLY A 250 -5.72 -5.43 0.87
CA GLY A 250 -4.27 -5.26 0.71
C GLY A 250 -3.77 -5.94 -0.57
N SER A 251 -2.90 -5.27 -1.34
CA SER A 251 -2.30 -5.91 -2.51
C SER A 251 -1.26 -6.93 -2.04
N ARG A 252 -1.28 -8.16 -2.56
CA ARG A 252 -0.23 -9.16 -2.29
C ARG A 252 1.18 -8.60 -2.44
N SER A 253 1.41 -7.72 -3.42
CA SER A 253 2.70 -7.06 -3.62
C SER A 253 3.10 -6.13 -2.48
N GLN A 254 2.14 -5.42 -1.87
CA GLN A 254 2.36 -4.56 -0.72
C GLN A 254 2.66 -5.36 0.55
N GLU A 255 2.01 -6.53 0.71
CA GLU A 255 2.32 -7.46 1.79
C GLU A 255 3.77 -7.96 1.72
N TYR A 256 4.24 -8.38 0.54
CA TYR A 256 5.64 -8.77 0.35
C TYR A 256 6.62 -7.62 0.57
N GLU A 257 6.26 -6.39 0.18
CA GLU A 257 7.08 -5.20 0.48
C GLU A 257 7.13 -4.94 1.99
N ALA A 258 5.99 -5.02 2.68
CA ALA A 258 5.89 -4.83 4.12
C ALA A 258 6.69 -5.87 4.90
N ASP A 259 6.58 -7.15 4.53
CA ASP A 259 7.36 -8.21 5.14
C ASP A 259 8.87 -8.01 4.91
N LYS A 260 9.28 -7.80 3.65
CA LYS A 260 10.70 -7.69 3.30
C LYS A 260 11.36 -6.52 4.02
N TYR A 261 10.82 -5.31 3.84
CA TYR A 261 11.42 -4.12 4.44
C TYR A 261 11.21 -4.08 5.96
N GLY A 262 10.17 -4.73 6.49
CA GLY A 262 9.97 -4.86 7.94
C GLY A 262 11.09 -5.66 8.58
N MET A 263 11.55 -6.74 7.93
CA MET A 263 12.70 -7.52 8.40
C MET A 263 14.01 -6.73 8.38
N TYR A 264 14.23 -5.90 7.36
CA TYR A 264 15.38 -4.98 7.33
C TYR A 264 15.28 -3.93 8.44
N LEU A 265 14.09 -3.35 8.66
CA LEU A 265 13.85 -2.38 9.71
C LEU A 265 14.11 -2.96 11.10
N MET A 266 13.61 -4.18 11.35
CA MET A 266 13.89 -4.91 12.60
C MET A 266 15.41 -5.08 12.80
N LYS A 267 16.13 -5.49 11.75
CA LYS A 267 17.57 -5.68 11.80
C LYS A 267 18.31 -4.39 12.15
N GLU A 268 17.93 -3.28 11.51
CA GLU A 268 18.51 -1.96 11.74
C GLU A 268 18.25 -1.47 13.17
N ALA A 269 17.05 -1.72 13.71
CA ALA A 269 16.66 -1.38 15.07
C ALA A 269 17.16 -2.37 16.15
N GLY A 270 17.91 -3.41 15.79
CA GLY A 270 18.49 -4.38 16.72
C GLY A 270 17.55 -5.50 17.19
N TYR A 271 16.40 -5.69 16.54
CA TYR A 271 15.47 -6.79 16.78
C TYR A 271 15.79 -7.99 15.88
N ASN A 272 15.41 -9.21 16.31
CA ASN A 272 15.67 -10.42 15.54
C ASN A 272 14.68 -10.59 14.36
N PRO A 273 15.10 -10.47 13.09
CA PRO A 273 14.21 -10.54 11.93
C PRO A 273 13.54 -11.90 11.73
N LYS A 274 14.08 -12.96 12.33
CA LYS A 274 13.46 -14.30 12.35
C LYS A 274 12.07 -14.29 12.98
N ALA A 275 11.75 -13.29 13.82
CA ALA A 275 10.40 -13.14 14.37
C ALA A 275 9.33 -12.82 13.32
N ALA A 276 9.70 -12.31 12.14
CA ALA A 276 8.77 -12.19 11.02
C ALA A 276 8.34 -13.56 10.45
N LEU A 277 9.20 -14.58 10.51
CA LEU A 277 8.83 -15.96 10.13
C LEU A 277 7.88 -16.56 11.16
N TRP A 278 8.20 -16.39 12.44
CA TRP A 278 7.31 -16.80 13.54
C TRP A 278 5.92 -16.16 13.39
N LEU A 279 5.85 -14.88 13.04
CA LEU A 279 4.59 -14.16 12.88
C LEU A 279 3.74 -14.78 11.75
N GLN A 280 4.35 -15.10 10.60
CA GLN A 280 3.62 -15.77 9.51
C GLN A 280 3.13 -17.15 9.93
N GLU A 281 3.97 -17.97 10.58
CA GLU A 281 3.56 -19.28 11.08
C GLU A 281 2.48 -19.21 12.15
N PHE A 282 2.51 -18.18 13.00
CA PHE A 282 1.52 -17.91 14.05
C PHE A 282 0.11 -17.71 13.46
N PHE A 283 0.00 -17.01 12.33
CA PHE A 283 -1.26 -16.80 11.64
C PHE A 283 -1.68 -18.02 10.81
N ILE A 284 -0.77 -18.64 10.06
CA ILE A 284 -1.06 -19.87 9.29
C ILE A 284 -1.61 -20.97 10.21
N THR A 285 -0.98 -21.19 11.36
CA THR A 285 -1.42 -22.21 12.33
C THR A 285 -2.81 -21.92 12.92
N ARG A 286 -3.22 -20.65 12.97
CA ARG A 286 -4.55 -20.25 13.44
C ARG A 286 -5.62 -20.32 12.35
N GLU A 287 -5.30 -19.93 11.12
CA GLU A 287 -6.20 -20.06 9.97
C GLU A 287 -6.62 -21.53 9.77
N LEU A 288 -5.69 -22.47 9.99
CA LEU A 288 -5.96 -23.91 9.91
C LEU A 288 -6.89 -24.44 11.02
N LYS A 289 -7.07 -23.71 12.14
CA LYS A 289 -7.88 -24.13 13.31
C LYS A 289 -9.28 -23.50 13.36
N THR A 290 -9.59 -22.52 12.50
CA THR A 290 -10.93 -21.91 12.38
C THR A 290 -11.86 -22.75 11.49
N SER A 291 -13.17 -22.75 11.73
CA SER A 291 -14.14 -23.47 10.88
C SER A 291 -14.26 -22.83 9.48
N ASP A 292 -14.58 -23.61 8.44
CA ASP A 292 -14.50 -23.17 7.02
C ASP A 292 -15.33 -21.93 6.66
N TRP A 293 -16.45 -21.68 7.35
CA TRP A 293 -17.26 -20.47 7.14
C TRP A 293 -16.70 -19.24 7.88
N ILE A 294 -16.04 -19.45 9.02
CA ILE A 294 -15.27 -18.42 9.75
C ILE A 294 -13.99 -18.12 8.99
N LYS A 295 -13.36 -19.10 8.31
CA LYS A 295 -12.22 -18.88 7.40
C LYS A 295 -12.59 -17.93 6.26
N LYS A 296 -13.74 -18.11 5.61
CA LYS A 296 -14.22 -17.18 4.55
C LYS A 296 -14.52 -15.77 5.09
N ALA A 297 -15.04 -15.66 6.31
CA ALA A 297 -15.22 -14.36 6.95
C ALA A 297 -13.86 -13.72 7.31
N TYR A 298 -12.92 -14.48 7.87
CA TYR A 298 -11.55 -14.01 8.12
C TYR A 298 -10.81 -13.65 6.82
N GLU A 299 -10.94 -14.38 5.72
CA GLU A 299 -10.31 -14.02 4.44
C GLU A 299 -10.83 -12.69 3.85
N ILE A 300 -12.11 -12.37 4.10
CA ILE A 300 -12.74 -11.12 3.66
C ILE A 300 -12.40 -9.94 4.61
N PHE A 301 -12.14 -10.23 5.89
CA PHE A 301 -11.92 -9.24 6.96
C PHE A 301 -10.49 -9.20 7.53
N SER A 302 -9.58 -10.06 7.06
CA SER A 302 -8.14 -10.00 7.33
C SER A 302 -7.59 -8.83 6.53
N THR A 303 -7.15 -7.79 7.23
CA THR A 303 -6.47 -6.65 6.61
C THR A 303 -5.22 -7.08 5.83
N HIS A 304 -4.62 -8.22 6.24
CA HIS A 304 -3.40 -8.80 5.67
C HIS A 304 -3.54 -10.34 5.53
N PRO A 305 -4.00 -10.89 4.40
CA PRO A 305 -4.12 -12.34 4.25
C PRO A 305 -2.75 -13.01 4.35
N THR A 306 -2.65 -14.06 5.17
CA THR A 306 -1.41 -14.83 5.29
C THR A 306 -1.33 -15.91 4.21
N ALA A 307 -0.12 -16.28 3.81
CA ALA A 307 0.09 -17.25 2.75
C ALA A 307 1.43 -17.97 2.93
N GLN A 308 1.47 -19.27 2.63
CA GLN A 308 2.70 -20.05 2.62
C GLN A 308 3.79 -19.38 1.75
N SER A 309 3.39 -18.72 0.66
CA SER A 309 4.32 -17.98 -0.21
C SER A 309 4.99 -16.78 0.47
N ARG A 310 4.33 -16.11 1.42
CA ARG A 310 4.93 -15.05 2.24
C ARG A 310 5.97 -15.62 3.18
N LEU A 311 5.67 -16.75 3.83
CA LEU A 311 6.63 -17.43 4.69
C LEU A 311 7.90 -17.83 3.92
N GLU A 312 7.77 -18.42 2.72
CA GLU A 312 8.94 -18.76 1.89
C GLU A 312 9.74 -17.52 1.48
N LYS A 313 9.07 -16.44 1.07
CA LYS A 313 9.75 -15.18 0.72
C LYS A 313 10.47 -14.54 1.91
N ASN A 314 9.91 -14.69 3.11
CA ASN A 314 10.55 -14.19 4.31
C ASN A 314 11.77 -15.04 4.67
N LYS A 315 11.76 -16.36 4.45
CA LYS A 315 12.96 -17.21 4.61
C LYS A 315 14.08 -16.77 3.68
N GLU A 316 13.76 -16.49 2.41
CA GLU A 316 14.73 -15.93 1.47
C GLU A 316 15.30 -14.60 1.97
N THR A 317 14.44 -13.70 2.46
CA THR A 317 14.86 -12.39 3.00
C THR A 317 15.73 -12.54 4.25
N LEU A 318 15.42 -13.49 5.14
CA LEU A 318 16.25 -13.77 6.31
C LEU A 318 17.66 -14.22 5.88
N ASN A 319 17.75 -15.12 4.91
CA ASN A 319 19.02 -15.58 4.36
C ASN A 319 19.82 -14.43 3.71
N GLU A 320 19.16 -13.49 3.03
CA GLU A 320 19.80 -12.28 2.50
C GLU A 320 20.40 -11.41 3.63
N ILE A 321 19.64 -11.20 4.70
CA ILE A 321 20.06 -10.39 5.86
C ILE A 321 21.26 -11.05 6.57
N GLU A 322 21.22 -12.37 6.76
CA GLU A 322 22.30 -13.12 7.42
C GLU A 322 23.58 -13.16 6.58
N LYS A 323 23.48 -13.31 5.26
CA LYS A 323 24.65 -13.26 4.37
C LYS A 323 25.34 -11.90 4.35
N LYS A 324 24.58 -10.80 4.44
CA LYS A 324 25.19 -9.45 4.58
C LYS A 324 25.98 -9.30 5.87
N LYS A 325 25.64 -10.05 6.93
CA LYS A 325 26.39 -10.07 8.20
C LYS A 325 27.73 -10.80 8.09
N SER A 326 27.92 -11.72 7.14
CA SER A 326 29.17 -12.49 7.00
C SER A 326 30.22 -11.81 6.12
N VAL A 327 29.90 -10.66 5.50
CA VAL A 327 30.77 -9.95 4.54
C VAL A 327 31.22 -8.57 5.04
N ALA A 328 30.62 -8.07 6.14
CA ALA A 328 30.99 -6.84 6.84
C ALA A 328 31.63 -7.20 8.18
#